data_AF-A0A965JVE2-F1
#
_entry.id   AF-A0A965JVE2-F1
#
_cell.length_a   1.000
_cell.length_b   1.000
_cell.length_c   1.000
_cell.angle_alpha   90.00
_cell.angle_beta   90.00
_cell.angle_gamma   90.00
#
_symmetry.space_group_name_H-M   'P 1'
#
loop_
_entity.id
_entity.type
_entity.pdbx_description
1 polymer ?
#
loop_
_entity_poly.entity_id
_entity_poly.type
_entity_poly.pdbx_seq_one_letter_code
_entity_poly.pdbx_strand_id
1 'polypeptide(L)'
;MTLPLGALAYGVSHQIKQAGAAVTTTTKPKATTTTTSTTVPLVQNMVKPPLHDPALDRRMARFFAGLRDYNNAEADTAFLPMPYYVVIKQGGGNEADWNNRLMTHYHQQLAELRARFRSVLPGAVYNGYSIKSATARTVRVGAEQNKAPYWQVYMTTMAFKD
;
A
#
# COMPACT_ATOMS: atom_id res chain seq x y z
N MET A 1 -22.64 -4.85 -6.67
CA MET A 1 -22.05 -5.83 -5.73
C MET A 1 -20.88 -5.17 -5.01
N THR A 2 -20.84 -5.23 -3.68
CA THR A 2 -20.01 -4.36 -2.82
C THR A 2 -19.07 -5.24 -2.00
N LEU A 3 -17.75 -5.16 -2.22
CA LEU A 3 -16.73 -5.93 -1.49
C LEU A 3 -16.17 -5.12 -0.31
N PRO A 4 -15.87 -5.73 0.85
CA PRO A 4 -15.09 -5.07 1.87
C PRO A 4 -13.60 -5.35 1.72
N LEU A 5 -12.84 -4.40 1.15
CA LEU A 5 -11.39 -4.37 1.32
C LEU A 5 -11.04 -3.53 2.56
N GLY A 6 -10.34 -4.15 3.51
CA GLY A 6 -9.59 -3.43 4.53
C GLY A 6 -8.27 -2.97 3.95
N ALA A 7 -8.29 -1.89 3.17
CA ALA A 7 -7.08 -1.25 2.67
C ALA A 7 -6.54 -0.30 3.75
N LEU A 8 -5.35 -0.60 4.29
CA LEU A 8 -4.59 0.37 5.08
C LEU A 8 -4.12 1.50 4.15
N ALA A 9 -4.87 2.59 4.12
CA ALA A 9 -4.47 3.80 3.40
C ALA A 9 -3.39 4.56 4.19
N TYR A 10 -2.15 4.59 3.69
CA TYR A 10 -1.07 5.45 4.19
C TYR A 10 -0.86 6.60 3.20
N GLY A 11 -1.20 7.83 3.55
CA GLY A 11 -0.83 9.03 2.78
C GLY A 11 0.56 9.53 3.17
N VAL A 12 1.45 9.75 2.20
CA VAL A 12 2.73 10.45 2.42
C VAL A 12 2.67 11.76 1.64
N SER A 13 2.78 12.89 2.34
CA SER A 13 2.91 14.21 1.74
C SER A 13 4.37 14.46 1.37
N HIS A 14 4.67 14.68 0.09
CA HIS A 14 5.98 15.16 -0.35
C HIS A 14 5.85 16.58 -0.90
N GLN A 15 6.52 17.55 -0.25
CA GLN A 15 6.85 18.83 -0.88
C GLN A 15 8.11 18.66 -1.73
N ILE A 16 8.05 19.09 -3.00
CA ILE A 16 9.17 19.07 -3.93
C ILE A 16 9.90 20.41 -3.83
N LYS A 17 11.16 20.41 -3.41
CA LYS A 17 12.08 21.56 -3.59
C LYS A 17 13.04 21.24 -4.73
N GLN A 18 13.04 22.09 -5.75
CA GLN A 18 13.89 22.00 -6.94
C GLN A 18 15.24 22.70 -6.70
N ALA A 19 16.34 22.06 -7.11
CA ALA A 19 17.67 22.63 -7.41
C ALA A 19 18.48 21.48 -8.06
N GLY A 20 19.38 21.60 -9.03
CA GLY A 20 20.06 22.67 -9.76
C GLY A 20 21.17 21.94 -10.53
N ALA A 21 21.47 22.29 -11.78
CA ALA A 21 22.35 21.51 -12.66
C ALA A 21 23.84 21.65 -12.32
N ALA A 22 24.63 20.55 -12.40
CA ALA A 22 26.08 20.59 -12.63
C ALA A 22 26.71 19.23 -13.08
N VAL A 23 27.38 19.30 -14.24
CA VAL A 23 28.62 18.67 -14.76
C VAL A 23 28.98 17.20 -14.44
N THR A 24 29.21 16.43 -15.52
CA THR A 24 29.62 15.01 -15.55
C THR A 24 31.13 14.84 -15.62
N THR A 25 31.70 14.07 -14.68
CA THR A 25 33.04 13.47 -14.81
C THR A 25 32.92 11.96 -14.62
N THR A 26 33.28 11.17 -15.65
CA THR A 26 33.12 9.71 -15.64
C THR A 26 34.31 9.04 -14.95
N THR A 27 34.08 8.54 -13.73
CA THR A 27 34.96 7.57 -13.06
C THR A 27 34.14 6.32 -12.76
N LYS A 28 34.63 5.14 -13.17
CA LYS A 28 33.95 3.85 -12.99
C LYS A 28 33.77 3.55 -11.49
N PRO A 29 32.53 3.48 -10.96
CA PRO A 29 32.34 3.20 -9.53
C PRO A 29 32.60 1.73 -9.23
N LYS A 30 33.45 1.47 -8.24
CA LYS A 30 33.46 0.23 -7.46
C LYS A 30 32.07 0.11 -6.83
N ALA A 31 31.44 -1.07 -6.93
CA ALA A 31 30.14 -1.31 -6.33
C ALA A 31 30.25 -1.20 -4.80
N THR A 32 29.95 -0.01 -4.27
CA THR A 32 29.71 0.20 -2.85
C THR A 32 28.25 -0.13 -2.62
N THR A 33 27.98 -1.27 -1.99
CA THR A 33 26.67 -1.60 -1.43
C THR A 33 26.39 -0.59 -0.31
N THR A 34 25.79 0.54 -0.68
CA THR A 34 25.30 1.52 0.29
C THR A 34 23.98 0.96 0.78
N THR A 35 24.00 0.30 1.94
CA THR A 35 22.78 -0.02 2.67
C THR A 35 22.25 1.30 3.23
N THR A 36 21.56 2.08 2.39
CA THR A 36 20.81 3.24 2.87
C THR A 36 19.68 2.68 3.73
N SER A 37 19.94 2.55 5.04
CA SER A 37 18.89 2.39 6.04
C SER A 37 18.04 3.65 5.97
N THR A 38 17.05 3.62 5.08
CA THR A 38 16.03 4.64 5.02
C THR A 38 15.20 4.40 6.27
N THR A 39 15.58 5.06 7.37
CA THR A 39 14.80 5.02 8.60
C THR A 39 13.51 5.74 8.27
N VAL A 40 12.45 4.97 7.98
CA VAL A 40 11.12 5.51 7.77
C VAL A 40 10.70 6.09 9.12
N PRO A 41 10.60 7.42 9.26
CA PRO A 41 10.30 8.00 10.55
C PRO A 41 8.82 7.71 10.86
N LEU A 42 8.52 7.43 12.12
CA LEU A 42 7.15 7.22 12.59
C LEU A 42 6.42 8.57 12.68
N VAL A 43 6.25 9.25 11.56
CA VAL A 43 5.55 10.54 11.47
C VAL A 43 4.13 10.26 11.03
N GLN A 44 3.31 9.80 11.96
CA GLN A 44 1.88 9.64 11.72
C GLN A 44 1.15 10.74 12.47
N ASN A 45 0.69 11.77 11.75
CA ASN A 45 -0.26 12.71 12.33
C ASN A 45 -1.64 12.06 12.33
N MET A 46 -2.43 12.31 13.38
CA MET A 46 -3.76 11.69 13.53
C MET A 46 -4.85 12.40 12.73
N VAL A 47 -4.46 13.22 11.76
CA VAL A 47 -5.38 13.86 10.84
C VAL A 47 -6.10 12.76 10.05
N LYS A 48 -7.42 12.81 10.04
CA LYS A 48 -8.23 11.84 9.28
C LYS A 48 -7.87 11.96 7.79
N PRO A 49 -7.41 10.87 7.13
CA PRO A 49 -7.12 10.91 5.71
C PRO A 49 -8.36 11.31 4.91
N PRO A 50 -8.19 12.05 3.80
CA PRO A 50 -9.29 12.34 2.90
C PRO A 50 -9.83 11.02 2.30
N LEU A 51 -11.09 11.03 1.88
CA LEU A 51 -11.71 9.86 1.23
C LEU A 51 -11.10 9.56 -0.13
N HIS A 52 -10.55 10.59 -0.78
CA HIS A 52 -9.82 10.50 -2.02
C HIS A 52 -8.50 11.24 -1.90
N ASP A 53 -7.44 10.61 -2.40
CA ASP A 53 -6.10 11.16 -2.44
C ASP A 53 -5.42 10.63 -3.71
N PRO A 54 -4.71 11.49 -4.50
CA PRO A 54 -4.08 11.05 -5.73
C PRO A 54 -3.11 9.87 -5.57
N ALA A 55 -2.45 9.71 -4.41
CA ALA A 55 -1.57 8.56 -4.18
C ALA A 55 -2.36 7.29 -3.84
N LEU A 56 -3.49 7.40 -3.15
CA LEU A 56 -4.43 6.29 -2.99
C LEU A 56 -5.04 5.88 -4.34
N ASP A 57 -5.48 6.84 -5.16
CA ASP A 57 -6.04 6.58 -6.49
C ASP A 57 -5.08 5.78 -7.38
N ARG A 58 -3.80 6.18 -7.41
CA ARG A 58 -2.75 5.45 -8.12
C ARG A 58 -2.56 4.03 -7.58
N ARG A 59 -2.52 3.85 -6.25
CA ARG A 59 -2.36 2.51 -5.65
C ARG A 59 -3.54 1.60 -5.96
N MET A 60 -4.77 2.09 -5.90
CA MET A 60 -5.95 1.31 -6.25
C MET A 60 -5.98 0.95 -7.74
N ALA A 61 -5.52 1.85 -8.62
CA ALA A 61 -5.36 1.52 -10.05
C ALA A 61 -4.31 0.42 -10.29
N ARG A 62 -3.17 0.46 -9.58
CA ARG A 62 -2.15 -0.60 -9.65
C ARG A 62 -2.64 -1.94 -9.10
N PHE A 63 -3.36 -1.91 -7.97
CA PHE A 63 -4.03 -3.10 -7.44
C PHE A 63 -4.95 -3.74 -8.47
N PHE A 64 -5.78 -2.93 -9.15
CA PHE A 64 -6.65 -3.42 -10.21
C PHE A 64 -5.86 -4.01 -11.38
N ALA A 65 -4.83 -3.32 -11.86
CA ALA A 65 -3.98 -3.82 -12.95
C ALA A 65 -3.34 -5.16 -12.59
N GLY A 66 -2.78 -5.29 -11.38
CA GLY A 66 -2.21 -6.53 -10.87
C GLY A 66 -3.24 -7.66 -10.73
N LEU A 67 -4.48 -7.36 -10.31
CA LEU A 67 -5.57 -8.33 -10.31
C LEU A 67 -5.90 -8.81 -11.73
N ARG A 68 -6.15 -7.87 -12.64
CA ARG A 68 -6.56 -8.11 -14.03
C ARG A 68 -5.51 -8.94 -14.79
N ASP A 69 -4.25 -8.53 -14.68
CA ASP A 69 -3.15 -9.05 -15.50
C ASP A 69 -2.42 -10.22 -14.83
N TYR A 70 -2.97 -10.77 -13.74
CA TYR A 70 -2.37 -11.85 -12.94
C TYR A 70 -0.94 -11.53 -12.46
N ASN A 71 -0.63 -10.25 -12.27
CA ASN A 71 0.69 -9.75 -11.89
C ASN A 71 0.73 -9.43 -10.39
N ASN A 72 1.28 -10.35 -9.59
CA ASN A 72 1.44 -10.12 -8.15
C ASN A 72 2.39 -8.96 -7.85
N ALA A 73 3.49 -8.81 -8.60
CA ALA A 73 4.43 -7.73 -8.34
C ALA A 73 3.78 -6.35 -8.47
N GLU A 74 2.87 -6.17 -9.43
CA GLU A 74 2.11 -4.93 -9.56
C GLU A 74 1.11 -4.76 -8.42
N ALA A 75 0.38 -5.82 -8.05
CA ALA A 75 -0.57 -5.80 -6.94
C ALA A 75 0.11 -5.53 -5.58
N ASP A 76 1.33 -6.02 -5.37
CA ASP A 76 2.09 -5.86 -4.13
C ASP A 76 2.45 -4.38 -3.88
N THR A 77 2.53 -3.56 -4.92
CA THR A 77 2.77 -2.11 -4.78
C THR A 77 1.61 -1.36 -4.11
N ALA A 78 0.43 -1.99 -4.04
CA ALA A 78 -0.73 -1.45 -3.33
C ALA A 78 -0.82 -1.94 -1.88
N PHE A 79 -0.04 -2.94 -1.49
CA PHE A 79 -0.01 -3.46 -0.12
C PHE A 79 0.83 -2.56 0.80
N LEU A 80 0.69 -2.73 2.11
CA LEU A 80 1.49 -2.01 3.11
C LEU A 80 2.98 -2.35 2.92
N PRO A 81 3.87 -1.38 2.61
CA PRO A 81 5.27 -1.71 2.39
C PRO A 81 5.96 -2.16 3.68
N MET A 82 6.82 -3.17 3.57
CA MET A 82 7.53 -3.78 4.70
C MET A 82 8.21 -2.76 5.63
N PRO A 83 8.96 -1.74 5.15
CA PRO A 83 9.62 -0.80 6.04
C PRO A 83 8.64 -0.05 6.96
N TYR A 84 7.44 0.26 6.47
CA TYR A 84 6.39 0.86 7.31
C TYR A 84 5.86 -0.13 8.33
N TYR A 85 5.60 -1.39 7.92
CA TYR A 85 5.11 -2.43 8.84
C TYR A 85 6.05 -2.65 10.03
N VAL A 86 7.36 -2.75 9.76
CA VAL A 86 8.39 -2.96 10.78
C VAL A 86 8.43 -1.81 11.78
N VAL A 87 8.27 -0.58 11.29
CA VAL A 87 8.28 0.64 12.11
C VAL A 87 7.01 0.76 12.96
N ILE A 88 5.84 0.37 12.45
CA ILE A 88 4.57 0.51 13.19
C ILE A 88 4.31 -0.65 14.16
N LYS A 89 4.90 -1.84 13.99
CA LYS A 89 4.61 -3.00 14.85
C LYS A 89 5.55 -3.14 16.04
N GLN A 90 4.96 -3.48 17.18
CA GLN A 90 5.65 -3.92 18.40
C GLN A 90 6.14 -5.37 18.23
N GLY A 91 7.02 -5.82 19.11
CA GLY A 91 7.58 -7.17 19.06
C GLY A 91 8.74 -7.33 18.07
N GLY A 92 9.32 -8.54 18.06
CA GLY A 92 10.38 -8.96 17.15
C GLY A 92 9.85 -9.79 15.99
N GLY A 93 10.66 -9.96 14.94
CA GLY A 93 10.30 -10.80 13.79
C GLY A 93 9.34 -10.15 12.78
N ASN A 94 9.11 -8.84 12.84
CA ASN A 94 8.14 -8.14 11.99
C ASN A 94 8.43 -8.27 10.48
N GLU A 95 9.70 -8.35 10.07
CA GLU A 95 10.05 -8.61 8.66
C GLU A 95 9.64 -10.01 8.23
N ALA A 96 9.89 -11.02 9.07
CA ALA A 96 9.49 -12.40 8.79
C ALA A 96 7.96 -12.53 8.79
N ASP A 97 7.28 -11.87 9.72
CA ASP A 97 5.81 -11.84 9.76
C ASP A 97 5.21 -11.19 8.51
N TRP A 98 5.78 -10.07 8.05
CA TRP A 98 5.37 -9.42 6.82
C TRP A 98 5.55 -10.34 5.60
N ASN A 99 6.75 -10.90 5.42
CA ASN A 99 7.07 -11.75 4.27
C ASN A 99 6.28 -13.07 4.25
N ASN A 100 6.18 -13.74 5.41
CA ASN A 100 5.68 -15.12 5.46
C ASN A 100 4.19 -15.21 5.75
N ARG A 101 3.63 -14.28 6.56
CA ARG A 101 2.20 -14.34 6.92
C ARG A 101 1.40 -13.34 6.12
N LEU A 102 1.79 -12.06 6.13
CA LEU A 102 0.97 -11.01 5.51
C LEU A 102 0.93 -11.14 3.99
N MET A 103 2.09 -11.26 3.34
CA MET A 103 2.14 -11.40 1.89
C MET A 103 1.50 -12.69 1.41
N THR A 104 1.68 -13.81 2.13
CA THR A 104 1.02 -15.07 1.79
C THR A 104 -0.51 -14.96 1.86
N HIS A 105 -1.07 -14.39 2.92
CA HIS A 105 -2.52 -14.17 3.00
C HIS A 105 -3.02 -13.18 1.94
N TYR A 106 -2.24 -12.13 1.66
CA TYR A 106 -2.57 -11.18 0.60
C TYR A 106 -2.62 -11.85 -0.78
N HIS A 107 -1.64 -12.69 -1.12
CA HIS A 107 -1.62 -13.44 -2.38
C HIS A 107 -2.74 -14.48 -2.47
N GLN A 108 -3.10 -15.14 -1.38
CA GLN A 108 -4.28 -16.01 -1.32
C GLN A 108 -5.55 -15.23 -1.65
N GLN A 109 -5.74 -14.06 -1.05
CA GLN A 109 -6.89 -13.20 -1.33
C GLN A 109 -6.91 -12.70 -2.78
N LEU A 110 -5.76 -12.35 -3.36
CA LEU A 110 -5.66 -12.00 -4.79
C LEU A 110 -6.11 -13.16 -5.68
N ALA A 111 -5.68 -14.39 -5.37
CA ALA A 111 -6.07 -15.58 -6.11
C ALA A 111 -7.59 -15.84 -6.02
N GLU A 112 -8.17 -15.71 -4.83
CA GLU A 112 -9.62 -15.84 -4.62
C GLU A 112 -10.42 -14.78 -5.41
N LEU A 113 -9.96 -13.52 -5.40
CA LEU A 113 -10.59 -12.44 -6.17
C LEU A 113 -10.51 -12.70 -7.67
N ARG A 114 -9.35 -13.12 -8.18
CA ARG A 114 -9.17 -13.49 -9.60
C ARG A 114 -10.08 -14.65 -9.99
N ALA A 115 -10.17 -15.68 -9.17
CA ALA A 115 -11.04 -16.82 -9.43
C ALA A 115 -12.52 -16.42 -9.45
N ARG A 116 -12.94 -15.55 -8.53
CA ARG A 116 -14.31 -15.03 -8.45
C ARG A 116 -14.70 -14.19 -9.67
N PHE A 117 -13.79 -13.37 -10.18
CA PHE A 117 -14.05 -12.43 -11.27
C PHE A 117 -13.39 -12.82 -12.60
N ARG A 118 -13.05 -14.11 -12.76
CA ARG A 118 -12.27 -14.61 -13.91
C ARG A 118 -12.86 -14.30 -15.27
N SER A 119 -14.19 -14.20 -15.38
CA SER A 119 -14.90 -13.96 -16.64
C SER A 119 -15.02 -12.48 -17.00
N VAL A 120 -14.84 -11.59 -16.03
CA VAL A 120 -15.03 -10.14 -16.21
C VAL A 120 -13.74 -9.36 -16.11
N LEU A 121 -12.74 -9.85 -15.36
CA LEU A 121 -11.45 -9.17 -15.26
C LEU A 121 -10.79 -8.99 -16.64
N PRO A 122 -10.70 -10.01 -17.51
CA PRO A 122 -10.18 -9.81 -18.86
C PRO A 122 -11.04 -8.79 -19.62
N GLY A 123 -10.44 -7.67 -20.02
CA GLY A 123 -11.13 -6.57 -20.70
C GLY A 123 -11.66 -5.47 -19.77
N ALA A 124 -11.81 -5.74 -18.46
CA ALA A 124 -12.31 -4.73 -17.55
C ALA A 124 -11.38 -3.53 -17.40
N VAL A 125 -12.00 -2.36 -17.26
CA VAL A 125 -11.37 -1.08 -17.05
C VAL A 125 -11.66 -0.59 -15.63
N TYR A 126 -10.62 -0.20 -14.92
CA TYR A 126 -10.72 0.41 -13.60
C TYR A 126 -11.61 1.66 -13.64
N ASN A 127 -12.57 1.74 -12.72
CA ASN A 127 -13.54 2.83 -12.63
C ASN A 127 -13.58 3.47 -11.22
N GLY A 128 -12.47 3.38 -10.48
CA GLY A 128 -12.32 4.00 -9.17
C GLY A 128 -12.63 3.10 -7.98
N TYR A 129 -12.65 3.71 -6.79
CA TYR A 129 -13.04 3.08 -5.54
C TYR A 129 -13.98 3.98 -4.76
N SER A 130 -14.67 3.41 -3.78
CA SER A 130 -15.49 4.12 -2.83
C SER A 130 -15.09 3.73 -1.41
N ILE A 131 -14.99 4.74 -0.55
CA ILE A 131 -14.76 4.58 0.89
C ILE A 131 -16.01 5.05 1.62
N LYS A 132 -16.54 4.20 2.49
CA LYS A 132 -17.61 4.58 3.42
C LYS A 132 -16.99 5.26 4.65
N SER A 133 -16.96 6.59 4.67
CA SER A 133 -16.31 7.38 5.74
C SER A 133 -16.78 7.05 7.16
N ALA A 134 -18.01 6.53 7.31
CA ALA A 134 -18.60 6.10 8.57
C ALA A 134 -17.94 4.84 9.17
N THR A 135 -17.20 4.05 8.37
CA THR A 135 -16.46 2.88 8.85
C THR A 135 -15.03 3.22 9.30
N ALA A 136 -14.59 4.47 9.06
CA ALA A 136 -13.27 4.92 9.45
C ALA A 136 -13.19 5.05 10.97
N ARG A 137 -12.23 4.35 11.58
CA ARG A 137 -11.97 4.41 13.01
C ARG A 137 -10.49 4.58 13.30
N THR A 138 -10.17 5.18 14.43
CA THR A 138 -8.80 5.22 14.93
C THR A 138 -8.47 3.89 15.62
N VAL A 139 -7.34 3.31 15.26
CA VAL A 139 -6.70 2.23 16.00
C VAL A 139 -5.71 2.87 16.96
N ARG A 140 -5.87 2.58 18.25
CA ARG A 140 -5.04 3.16 19.31
C ARG A 140 -3.68 2.46 19.38
N VAL A 141 -2.70 3.12 19.98
CA VAL A 141 -1.42 2.48 20.36
C VAL A 141 -1.70 1.26 21.23
N GLY A 142 -0.91 0.20 21.04
CA GLY A 142 -1.06 -1.09 21.74
C GLY A 142 -2.15 -2.00 21.17
N ALA A 143 -3.21 -1.46 20.56
CA ALA A 143 -4.15 -2.27 19.80
C ALA A 143 -3.45 -2.87 18.58
N GLU A 144 -3.73 -4.14 18.27
CA GLU A 144 -3.08 -4.90 17.19
C GLU A 144 -1.54 -4.84 17.23
N GLN A 145 -0.96 -4.69 18.43
CA GLN A 145 0.48 -4.56 18.67
C GLN A 145 1.12 -3.36 17.92
N ASN A 146 0.42 -2.23 17.84
CA ASN A 146 0.92 -1.04 17.14
C ASN A 146 1.69 -0.07 18.06
N LYS A 147 2.79 0.50 17.55
CA LYS A 147 3.60 1.56 18.19
C LYS A 147 3.02 2.95 17.98
N ALA A 148 2.26 3.16 16.91
CA ALA A 148 1.57 4.40 16.61
C ALA A 148 0.09 4.16 16.36
N PRO A 149 -0.75 5.19 16.60
CA PRO A 149 -2.14 5.13 16.17
C PRO A 149 -2.25 5.32 14.65
N TYR A 150 -3.29 4.73 14.03
CA TYR A 150 -3.62 4.95 12.62
C TYR A 150 -5.12 4.95 12.37
N TRP A 151 -5.51 5.42 11.20
CA TRP A 151 -6.88 5.29 10.70
C TRP A 151 -7.05 3.97 9.96
N GLN A 152 -8.03 3.18 10.38
CA GLN A 152 -8.46 1.98 9.71
C GLN A 152 -9.81 2.24 9.03
N VAL A 153 -9.92 1.81 7.78
CA VAL A 153 -11.13 1.95 6.98
C VAL A 153 -11.51 0.57 6.47
N TYR A 154 -12.73 0.16 6.76
CA TYR A 154 -13.30 -1.07 6.23
C TYR A 154 -14.32 -0.78 5.15
N MET A 155 -14.70 -1.82 4.41
CA MET A 155 -15.74 -1.72 3.38
C MET A 155 -15.34 -0.82 2.20
N THR A 156 -14.04 -0.69 1.92
CA THR A 156 -13.58 -0.06 0.68
C THR A 156 -13.94 -0.94 -0.49
N THR A 157 -14.60 -0.37 -1.50
CA THR A 157 -15.07 -1.11 -2.67
C THR A 157 -14.39 -0.59 -3.91
N MET A 158 -14.05 -1.49 -4.82
CA MET A 158 -13.53 -1.13 -6.14
C MET A 158 -14.63 -1.29 -7.19
N ALA A 159 -14.71 -0.32 -8.10
CA ALA A 159 -15.56 -0.37 -9.28
C ALA A 159 -14.71 -0.59 -10.53
N PHE A 160 -15.20 -1.43 -11.43
CA PHE A 160 -14.66 -1.62 -12.76
C PHE A 160 -15.82 -1.92 -13.72
N LYS A 161 -15.62 -1.62 -14.99
CA LYS A 161 -16.58 -1.86 -16.07
C LYS A 161 -15.98 -2.82 -17.08
N ASP A 162 -16.84 -3.61 -17.70
CA ASP A 162 -16.58 -4.40 -18.90
C ASP A 162 -16.40 -3.52 -20.15
#